data_AF-A0AAV0D739-F1
#
_entry.id   AF-A0AAV0D739-F1
#
_cell.length_a   1.000
_cell.length_b   1.000
_cell.length_c   1.000
_cell.angle_alpha   90.00
_cell.angle_beta   90.00
_cell.angle_gamma   90.00
#
_symmetry.space_group_name_H-M   'P 1'
#
loop_
_entity.id
_entity.type
_entity.pdbx_description
1 polymer ?
#
loop_
_entity_poly.entity_id
_entity_poly.type
_entity_poly.pdbx_seq_one_letter_code
_entity_poly.pdbx_strand_id
1 'polypeptide(L)'
;MANRFCFEALDRSLNDIINNDDDSISPFGGRVVVFGGDFRQTLPVIPGGSRSDIVNATINSSYLWDDCQVLSLTKNMRLQNNLDMTSVTELKEFSKWILDVGDGKISEPNDGYAEIKIPDEFLIKEFDDPIDAIVRSTYPNLLEQYKNEEFLKSRAVLASTIEIVDKINDYVLSTLPGNIIKK
;
A
#
# COMPACT_ATOMS: atom_id res chain seq x y z
N MET A 1 -1.37 -4.40 -7.65
CA MET A 1 -2.46 -3.47 -8.05
C MET A 1 -2.89 -3.58 -9.53
N ALA A 2 -1.97 -3.62 -10.52
CA ALA A 2 -2.37 -3.75 -11.93
C ALA A 2 -2.82 -5.17 -12.30
N ASN A 3 -3.87 -5.28 -13.13
CA ASN A 3 -4.35 -6.55 -13.68
C ASN A 3 -3.39 -7.06 -14.77
N ARG A 4 -3.18 -8.38 -14.87
CA ARG A 4 -2.34 -9.02 -15.89
C ARG A 4 -2.67 -8.56 -17.31
N PHE A 5 -3.96 -8.33 -17.61
CA PHE A 5 -4.41 -7.91 -18.93
C PHE A 5 -3.85 -6.55 -19.34
N CYS A 6 -3.49 -5.67 -18.40
CA CYS A 6 -2.82 -4.41 -18.74
C CYS A 6 -1.44 -4.64 -19.35
N PHE A 7 -0.70 -5.63 -18.82
CA PHE A 7 0.64 -5.98 -19.30
C PHE A 7 0.57 -6.77 -20.61
N GLU A 8 -0.38 -7.70 -20.73
CA GLU A 8 -0.61 -8.45 -21.96
C GLU A 8 -1.10 -7.55 -23.10
N ALA A 9 -1.95 -6.57 -22.81
CA ALA A 9 -2.37 -5.58 -23.81
C ALA A 9 -1.19 -4.72 -24.27
N LEU A 10 -0.31 -4.32 -23.34
CA LEU A 10 0.91 -3.59 -23.67
C LEU A 10 1.85 -4.43 -24.54
N ASP A 11 2.06 -5.69 -24.18
CA ASP A 11 2.87 -6.64 -24.94
C ASP A 11 2.36 -6.79 -26.38
N ARG A 12 1.07 -7.07 -26.56
CA ARG A 12 0.44 -7.16 -27.89
C ARG A 12 0.55 -5.86 -28.66
N SER A 13 0.28 -4.72 -28.02
CA SER A 13 0.37 -3.41 -28.68
C SER A 13 1.80 -3.10 -29.15
N LEU A 14 2.82 -3.46 -28.37
CA LEU A 14 4.21 -3.25 -28.76
C LEU A 14 4.63 -4.20 -29.87
N ASN A 15 4.20 -5.45 -29.83
CA ASN A 15 4.40 -6.39 -30.92
C ASN A 15 3.76 -5.88 -32.22
N ASP A 16 2.51 -5.41 -32.18
CA ASP A 16 1.81 -4.87 -33.35
C ASP A 16 2.50 -3.63 -33.96
N ILE A 17 3.10 -2.78 -33.13
CA ILE A 17 3.76 -1.54 -33.58
C ILE A 17 5.17 -1.80 -34.10
N ILE A 18 5.91 -2.74 -33.49
CA ILE A 18 7.34 -2.93 -33.71
C ILE A 18 7.62 -4.05 -34.72
N ASN A 19 6.87 -5.16 -34.64
CA ASN A 19 7.12 -6.33 -35.48
C ASN A 19 6.47 -6.12 -36.85
N ASN A 20 7.25 -5.52 -37.75
CA ASN A 20 6.75 -5.23 -39.09
C ASN A 20 6.84 -6.41 -40.05
N ASP A 21 7.69 -7.43 -39.84
CA ASP A 21 7.88 -8.52 -40.83
C ASP A 21 8.60 -9.79 -40.32
N ASP A 22 8.86 -9.94 -39.01
CA ASP A 22 9.58 -11.11 -38.47
C ASP A 22 8.63 -11.98 -37.64
N ASP A 23 8.53 -13.27 -37.97
CA ASP A 23 7.67 -14.27 -37.27
C ASP A 23 8.13 -14.53 -35.82
N SER A 24 9.19 -13.85 -35.36
CA SER A 24 9.73 -13.97 -34.01
C SER A 24 8.95 -13.09 -33.02
N ILE A 25 7.85 -13.63 -32.48
CA ILE A 25 7.12 -13.01 -31.37
C ILE A 25 8.03 -13.03 -30.14
N SER A 26 8.51 -11.85 -29.74
CA SER A 26 9.28 -11.66 -28.52
C SER A 26 8.49 -10.81 -27.52
N PRO A 27 8.62 -11.05 -26.20
CA PRO A 27 7.96 -10.21 -25.21
C PRO A 27 8.23 -8.73 -25.44
N PHE A 28 7.16 -7.93 -25.43
CA PHE A 28 7.13 -6.49 -25.64
C PHE A 28 7.80 -6.01 -26.94
N GLY A 29 7.73 -6.80 -28.03
CA GLY A 29 8.38 -6.46 -29.30
C GLY A 29 9.91 -6.33 -29.16
N GLY A 30 10.50 -7.17 -28.31
CA GLY A 30 11.94 -7.21 -28.04
C GLY A 30 12.44 -6.06 -27.17
N ARG A 31 11.55 -5.30 -26.53
CA ARG A 31 11.92 -4.19 -25.64
C ARG A 31 12.21 -4.69 -24.23
N VAL A 32 13.26 -4.14 -23.64
CA VAL A 32 13.56 -4.37 -22.22
C VAL A 32 12.53 -3.62 -21.38
N VAL A 33 11.75 -4.37 -20.59
CA VAL A 33 10.76 -3.84 -19.65
C VAL A 33 11.18 -4.18 -18.23
N VAL A 34 11.13 -3.19 -17.33
CA VAL A 34 11.44 -3.37 -15.92
C VAL A 34 10.17 -3.14 -15.10
N PHE A 35 9.73 -4.18 -14.40
CA PHE A 35 8.64 -4.08 -13.42
C PHE A 35 9.20 -3.73 -12.05
N GLY A 36 8.56 -2.77 -11.39
CA GLY A 36 8.82 -2.42 -10.00
C GLY A 36 7.56 -2.64 -9.18
N GLY A 37 7.70 -3.30 -8.03
CA GLY A 37 6.57 -3.54 -7.13
C GLY A 37 6.97 -4.38 -5.93
N ASP A 38 6.00 -4.55 -5.03
CA ASP A 38 6.11 -5.40 -3.86
C ASP A 38 4.83 -6.22 -3.73
N PHE A 39 4.94 -7.55 -3.85
CA PHE A 39 3.80 -8.46 -3.79
C PHE A 39 3.17 -8.57 -2.40
N ARG A 40 3.84 -8.04 -1.36
CA ARG A 40 3.28 -7.91 -0.01
C ARG A 40 2.26 -6.77 0.10
N GLN A 41 2.15 -5.93 -0.94
CA GLN A 41 1.16 -4.85 -1.01
C GLN A 41 -0.18 -5.34 -1.58
N THR A 42 -1.04 -4.41 -1.99
CA THR A 42 -2.39 -4.70 -2.44
C THR A 42 -2.42 -5.46 -3.77
N LEU A 43 -3.17 -6.57 -3.75
CA LEU A 43 -3.53 -7.34 -4.93
C LEU A 43 -4.45 -6.52 -5.87
N PRO A 44 -4.56 -6.89 -7.16
CA PRO A 44 -5.54 -6.30 -8.07
C PRO A 44 -6.96 -6.46 -7.51
N VAL A 45 -7.76 -5.40 -7.61
CA VAL A 45 -9.16 -5.43 -7.16
C VAL A 45 -10.02 -5.98 -8.27
N ILE A 46 -10.72 -7.09 -8.00
CA ILE A 46 -11.71 -7.70 -8.91
C ILE A 46 -13.09 -7.60 -8.25
N PRO A 47 -13.95 -6.64 -8.63
CA PRO A 47 -15.26 -6.47 -8.02
C PRO A 47 -16.11 -7.74 -8.15
N GLY A 48 -16.58 -8.27 -7.01
CA GLY A 48 -17.34 -9.53 -6.97
C GLY A 48 -16.53 -10.79 -7.31
N GLY A 49 -15.21 -10.67 -7.48
CA GLY A 49 -14.31 -11.78 -7.79
C GLY A 49 -14.01 -12.64 -6.57
N SER A 50 -13.80 -13.92 -6.82
CA SER A 50 -13.29 -14.87 -5.83
C SER A 50 -11.78 -14.65 -5.56
N ARG A 51 -11.25 -15.30 -4.52
CA ARG A 51 -9.80 -15.35 -4.27
C ARG A 51 -9.02 -15.83 -5.50
N SER A 52 -9.53 -16.85 -6.19
CA SER A 52 -8.91 -17.38 -7.40
C SER A 52 -8.92 -16.38 -8.55
N ASP A 53 -9.98 -15.58 -8.68
CA ASP A 53 -10.06 -14.52 -9.70
C ASP A 53 -9.02 -13.42 -9.44
N ILE A 54 -8.83 -13.05 -8.17
CA ILE A 54 -7.83 -12.06 -7.76
C ILE A 54 -6.41 -12.56 -8.06
N VAL A 55 -6.11 -13.82 -7.74
CA VAL A 55 -4.80 -14.44 -8.05
C VAL A 55 -4.62 -14.57 -9.56
N ASN A 56 -5.65 -14.97 -10.30
CA ASN A 56 -5.57 -15.05 -11.76
C ASN A 56 -5.39 -13.67 -12.42
N ALA A 57 -5.74 -12.59 -11.72
CA ALA A 57 -5.53 -11.22 -12.19
C ALA A 57 -4.10 -10.70 -11.95
N THR A 58 -3.25 -11.38 -11.17
CA THR A 58 -1.87 -10.93 -10.95
C THR A 58 -0.94 -11.30 -12.11
N ILE A 59 0.13 -10.53 -12.28
CA ILE A 59 1.11 -10.72 -13.37
C ILE A 59 1.75 -12.11 -13.38
N ASN A 60 1.91 -12.74 -12.22
CA ASN A 60 2.41 -14.11 -12.09
C ASN A 60 1.52 -15.17 -12.76
N SER A 61 0.28 -14.84 -13.11
CA SER A 61 -0.65 -15.69 -13.85
C SER A 61 -0.67 -15.37 -15.35
N SER A 62 0.16 -14.44 -15.81
CA SER A 62 0.32 -14.12 -17.23
C SER A 62 1.36 -15.02 -17.89
N TYR A 63 1.23 -15.26 -19.19
CA TYR A 63 2.27 -15.94 -19.98
C TYR A 63 3.61 -15.17 -19.93
N LEU A 64 3.57 -13.85 -19.74
CA LEU A 64 4.75 -13.00 -19.65
C LEU A 64 5.61 -13.29 -18.42
N TRP A 65 5.07 -13.95 -17.40
CA TRP A 65 5.82 -14.22 -16.17
C TRP A 65 6.95 -15.21 -16.38
N ASP A 66 6.80 -16.15 -17.32
CA ASP A 66 7.83 -17.16 -17.62
C ASP A 66 9.10 -16.54 -18.22
N ASP A 67 8.98 -15.37 -18.85
CA ASP A 67 10.10 -14.59 -19.40
C ASP A 67 10.71 -13.61 -18.37
N CYS A 68 10.14 -13.49 -17.17
CA CYS A 68 10.57 -12.51 -16.18
C CYS A 68 11.75 -13.01 -15.33
N GLN A 69 12.82 -12.20 -15.28
CA GLN A 69 13.88 -12.38 -14.29
C GLN A 69 13.54 -11.62 -12.99
N VAL A 70 13.43 -12.34 -11.88
CA VAL A 70 13.15 -11.73 -10.57
C VAL A 70 14.42 -11.21 -9.92
N LEU A 71 14.45 -9.90 -9.64
CA LEU A 71 15.51 -9.23 -8.88
C LEU A 71 14.94 -8.67 -7.57
N SER A 72 15.61 -8.94 -6.45
CA SER A 72 15.13 -8.56 -5.12
C SER A 72 16.02 -7.48 -4.49
N LEU A 73 15.39 -6.39 -4.03
CA LEU A 73 16.06 -5.36 -3.22
C LEU A 73 15.90 -5.72 -1.74
N THR A 74 17.03 -5.82 -1.02
CA THR A 74 17.05 -6.28 0.39
C THR A 74 17.38 -5.16 1.40
N LYS A 75 17.86 -4.01 0.93
CA LYS A 75 18.25 -2.89 1.79
C LYS A 75 17.09 -1.89 1.93
N ASN A 76 16.48 -1.84 3.10
CA ASN A 76 15.43 -0.86 3.41
C ASN A 76 16.05 0.52 3.69
N MET A 77 16.00 1.40 2.69
CA MET A 77 16.51 2.77 2.82
C MET A 77 15.58 3.71 3.58
N ARG A 78 14.27 3.41 3.66
CA ARG A 78 13.31 4.28 4.35
C ARG A 78 13.55 4.28 5.87
N LEU A 79 13.87 3.11 6.45
CA LEU A 79 14.17 2.99 7.87
C LEU A 79 15.57 3.49 8.25
N GLN A 80 16.51 3.53 7.29
CA GLN A 80 17.89 3.97 7.54
C GLN A 80 18.04 5.47 7.77
N ASN A 81 17.06 6.28 7.33
CA ASN A 81 17.12 7.74 7.49
C ASN A 81 16.57 8.23 8.85
N ASN A 82 15.97 7.34 9.66
CA ASN A 82 15.40 7.66 10.98
C ASN A 82 16.33 7.27 12.14
N LEU A 83 17.65 7.26 11.92
CA LEU A 83 18.64 6.79 12.90
C LEU A 83 18.87 7.75 14.09
N ASP A 84 18.15 8.86 14.16
CA ASP A 84 18.22 9.76 15.30
C ASP A 84 17.24 9.29 16.40
N MET A 85 17.82 8.87 17.54
CA MET A 85 17.19 8.69 18.87
C MET A 85 16.38 7.43 19.21
N THR A 86 16.13 6.49 18.28
CA THR A 86 15.46 5.21 18.61
C THR A 86 16.48 4.07 18.70
N SER A 87 16.33 3.11 19.63
CA SER A 87 17.29 2.01 19.73
C SER A 87 17.31 1.25 18.39
N VAL A 88 18.50 1.06 17.80
CA VAL A 88 18.66 0.32 16.53
C VAL A 88 18.01 -1.07 16.60
N THR A 89 17.85 -1.60 17.82
CA THR A 89 17.16 -2.84 18.13
C THR A 89 15.65 -2.76 17.85
N GLU A 90 14.94 -1.75 18.38
CA GLU A 90 13.50 -1.56 18.15
C GLU A 90 13.17 -1.44 16.66
N LEU A 91 13.97 -0.64 15.92
CA LEU A 91 13.79 -0.50 14.47
C LEU A 91 13.98 -1.82 13.71
N LYS A 92 14.91 -2.66 14.16
CA LYS A 92 15.13 -4.00 13.58
C LYS A 92 13.98 -4.95 13.90
N GLU A 93 13.48 -4.93 15.14
CA GLU A 93 12.35 -5.75 15.57
C GLU A 93 11.08 -5.38 14.81
N PHE A 94 10.77 -4.08 14.71
CA PHE A 94 9.65 -3.58 13.93
C PHE A 94 9.78 -3.93 12.43
N SER A 95 10.97 -3.73 11.84
CA SER A 95 11.22 -4.10 10.45
C SER A 95 11.02 -5.60 10.21
N LYS A 96 11.47 -6.44 11.14
CA LYS A 96 11.28 -7.89 11.05
C LYS A 96 9.80 -8.26 11.17
N TRP A 97 9.10 -7.66 12.13
CA TRP A 97 7.67 -7.90 12.33
C TRP A 97 6.86 -7.55 11.07
N ILE A 98 7.08 -6.39 10.44
CA ILE A 98 6.38 -6.04 9.19
C ILE A 98 6.68 -7.05 8.07
N LEU A 99 7.94 -7.50 7.94
CA LEU A 99 8.29 -8.49 6.92
C LEU A 99 7.61 -9.83 7.19
N ASP A 100 7.55 -10.27 8.44
CA ASP A 100 6.87 -11.50 8.82
C ASP A 100 5.35 -11.40 8.59
N VAL A 101 4.73 -10.22 8.79
CA VAL A 101 3.33 -9.96 8.39
C VAL A 101 3.17 -10.13 6.87
N GLY A 102 4.00 -9.42 6.09
CA GLY A 102 3.87 -9.39 4.64
C GLY A 102 4.21 -10.73 3.96
N ASP A 103 5.08 -11.53 4.56
CA ASP A 103 5.41 -12.89 4.11
C ASP A 103 4.39 -13.94 4.61
N GLY A 104 3.39 -13.56 5.42
CA GLY A 104 2.39 -14.49 5.96
C GLY A 104 2.97 -15.50 6.96
N LYS A 105 3.95 -15.11 7.77
CA LYS A 105 4.66 -15.95 8.75
C LYS A 105 4.13 -15.83 10.18
N ILE A 106 3.30 -14.83 10.47
CA ILE A 106 2.85 -14.52 11.85
C ILE A 106 1.72 -15.42 12.33
N SER A 107 0.95 -16.01 11.41
CA SER A 107 -0.17 -16.89 11.75
C SER A 107 -0.15 -18.12 10.85
N GLU A 108 -0.01 -19.29 11.46
CA GLU A 108 -0.28 -20.58 10.82
C GLU A 108 -1.56 -21.18 11.43
N PRO A 109 -2.39 -21.88 10.64
CA PRO A 109 -2.21 -22.20 9.22
C PRO A 109 -2.64 -21.06 8.28
N ASN A 110 -2.04 -20.99 7.09
CA ASN A 110 -2.40 -20.05 6.02
C ASN A 110 -3.69 -20.49 5.27
N ASP A 111 -4.81 -20.58 5.99
CA ASP A 111 -6.11 -20.98 5.42
C ASP A 111 -6.87 -19.82 4.73
N GLY A 112 -6.33 -18.61 4.80
CA GLY A 112 -6.93 -17.39 4.28
C GLY A 112 -7.40 -16.42 5.36
N TYR A 113 -7.36 -16.84 6.63
CA TYR A 113 -7.52 -15.98 7.78
C TYR A 113 -6.20 -15.93 8.55
N ALA A 114 -5.86 -14.73 9.02
CA ALA A 114 -4.63 -14.49 9.77
C ALA A 114 -4.97 -13.61 10.98
N GLU A 115 -4.72 -14.13 12.18
CA GLU A 115 -4.77 -13.31 13.38
C GLU A 115 -3.41 -12.64 13.58
N ILE A 116 -3.40 -11.31 13.49
CA ILE A 116 -2.20 -10.51 13.69
C ILE A 116 -2.35 -9.77 15.01
N LYS A 117 -1.46 -10.06 15.97
CA LYS A 117 -1.36 -9.26 17.19
C LYS A 117 -0.65 -7.94 16.87
N ILE A 118 -1.38 -6.83 16.97
CA ILE A 118 -0.80 -5.49 16.89
C ILE A 118 -0.14 -5.16 18.24
N PRO A 119 1.12 -4.69 18.26
CA PRO A 119 1.78 -4.21 19.47
C PRO A 119 0.96 -3.14 20.20
N ASP A 120 0.93 -3.24 21.53
CA ASP A 120 0.12 -2.38 22.39
C ASP A 120 0.47 -0.89 22.27
N GLU A 121 1.73 -0.59 21.96
CA GLU A 121 2.25 0.77 21.71
C GLU A 121 1.64 1.46 20.49
N PHE A 122 1.04 0.71 19.56
CA PHE A 122 0.37 1.25 18.38
C PHE A 122 -1.15 1.38 18.57
N LEU A 123 -1.69 0.99 19.72
CA LEU A 123 -3.13 0.97 19.98
C LEU A 123 -3.56 2.18 20.81
N ILE A 124 -4.62 2.84 20.36
CA ILE A 124 -5.39 3.78 21.18
C ILE A 124 -6.44 2.96 21.94
N LYS A 125 -6.21 2.71 23.23
CA LYS A 125 -7.05 1.81 24.04
C LYS A 125 -8.20 2.51 24.77
N GLU A 126 -8.02 3.78 25.11
CA GLU A 126 -8.97 4.55 25.89
C GLU A 126 -9.59 5.65 25.02
N PHE A 127 -10.88 5.49 24.71
CA PHE A 127 -11.64 6.47 23.94
C PHE A 127 -13.14 6.32 24.21
N ASP A 128 -13.86 7.46 24.23
CA ASP A 128 -15.32 7.49 24.21
C ASP A 128 -15.83 7.49 22.76
N ASP A 129 -15.26 8.38 21.94
CA ASP A 129 -15.49 8.44 20.49
C ASP A 129 -14.19 8.08 19.74
N PRO A 130 -14.18 7.01 18.92
CA PRO A 130 -13.00 6.59 18.17
C PRO A 130 -12.51 7.64 17.16
N ILE A 131 -13.40 8.40 16.52
CA ILE A 131 -12.97 9.40 15.52
C ILE A 131 -12.24 10.54 16.21
N ASP A 132 -12.82 11.08 17.28
CA ASP A 132 -12.20 12.12 18.10
C ASP A 132 -10.85 11.65 18.68
N ALA A 133 -10.77 10.41 19.16
CA ALA A 133 -9.52 9.85 19.68
C ALA A 133 -8.42 9.73 18.61
N ILE A 134 -8.75 9.24 17.41
CA ILE A 134 -7.80 9.16 16.28
C ILE A 134 -7.31 10.55 15.90
N VAL A 135 -8.22 11.53 15.79
CA VAL A 135 -7.88 12.89 15.40
C VAL A 135 -7.00 13.57 16.45
N ARG A 136 -7.32 13.44 17.74
CA ARG A 136 -6.49 14.01 18.83
C ARG A 136 -5.13 13.35 18.95
N SER A 137 -5.07 12.03 18.77
CA SER A 137 -3.80 11.29 18.79
C SER A 137 -2.90 11.69 17.61
N THR A 138 -3.48 11.85 16.42
CA THR A 138 -2.72 12.17 15.20
C THR A 138 -2.36 13.66 15.13
N TYR A 139 -3.33 14.54 15.39
CA TYR A 139 -3.22 16.00 15.31
C TYR A 139 -3.44 16.65 16.70
N PRO A 140 -2.46 16.56 17.61
CA PRO A 140 -2.58 17.19 18.92
C PRO A 140 -2.68 18.71 18.78
N ASN A 141 -3.58 19.33 19.55
CA ASN A 141 -3.85 20.78 19.53
C ASN A 141 -4.19 21.32 18.12
N LEU A 142 -4.98 20.57 17.34
CA LEU A 142 -5.35 20.92 15.97
C LEU A 142 -5.88 22.36 15.82
N LEU A 143 -6.73 22.83 16.74
CA LEU A 143 -7.29 24.20 16.72
C LEU A 143 -6.23 25.31 16.82
N GLU A 144 -5.07 25.01 17.40
CA GLU A 144 -3.96 25.96 17.52
C GLU A 144 -3.01 25.84 16.33
N GLN A 145 -2.89 24.64 15.75
CA GLN A 145 -1.90 24.30 14.73
C GLN A 145 -2.46 24.21 13.30
N TYR A 146 -3.77 24.38 13.07
CA TYR A 146 -4.37 24.21 11.74
C TYR A 146 -3.85 25.19 10.66
N LYS A 147 -3.15 26.25 11.05
CA LYS A 147 -2.46 27.18 10.14
C LYS A 147 -0.99 26.82 9.89
N ASN A 148 -0.45 25.87 10.64
CA ASN A 148 0.93 25.43 10.52
C ASN A 148 1.04 24.34 9.45
N GLU A 149 1.59 24.72 8.30
CA GLU A 149 1.73 23.84 7.14
C GLU A 149 2.64 22.63 7.42
N GLU A 150 3.74 22.82 8.16
CA GLU A 150 4.69 21.74 8.48
C GLU A 150 4.06 20.72 9.44
N PHE A 151 3.27 21.20 10.40
CA PHE A 151 2.51 20.35 11.31
C PHE A 151 1.50 19.48 10.55
N LEU A 152 0.78 20.05 9.58
CA LEU A 152 -0.23 19.31 8.81
C LEU A 152 0.39 18.32 7.83
N LYS A 153 1.49 18.67 7.16
CA LYS A 153 2.16 17.81 6.17
C LYS A 153 2.83 16.57 6.78
N SER A 154 3.20 16.62 8.04
CA SER A 154 3.92 15.52 8.72
C SER A 154 3.00 14.41 9.24
N ARG A 155 1.69 14.51 9.02
CA ARG A 155 0.67 13.64 9.61
C ARG A 155 -0.37 13.23 8.59
N ALA A 156 -0.88 12.02 8.72
CA ALA A 156 -2.00 11.52 7.93
C ALA A 156 -2.79 10.48 8.73
N VAL A 157 -4.11 10.46 8.52
CA VAL A 157 -4.98 9.37 8.96
C VAL A 157 -5.32 8.53 7.74
N LEU A 158 -5.10 7.21 7.86
CA LEU A 158 -5.45 6.24 6.82
C LEU A 158 -6.61 5.38 7.33
N ALA A 159 -7.58 5.12 6.46
CA ALA A 159 -8.69 4.23 6.74
C ALA A 159 -8.92 3.27 5.56
N SER A 160 -9.52 2.12 5.85
CA SER A 160 -9.74 1.04 4.88
C SER A 160 -10.84 1.34 3.85
N THR A 161 -11.75 2.26 4.16
CA THR A 161 -12.89 2.61 3.30
C THR A 161 -13.02 4.11 3.13
N ILE A 162 -13.51 4.52 1.97
CA ILE A 162 -13.78 5.92 1.64
C ILE A 162 -14.83 6.49 2.61
N GLU A 163 -15.84 5.71 3.01
CA GLU A 163 -16.86 6.15 3.96
C GLU A 163 -16.25 6.58 5.31
N ILE A 164 -15.28 5.82 5.83
CA ILE A 164 -14.59 6.18 7.09
C ILE A 164 -13.69 7.39 6.87
N VAL A 165 -13.00 7.47 5.72
CA VAL A 165 -12.21 8.65 5.34
C VAL A 165 -13.09 9.91 5.35
N ASP A 166 -14.26 9.85 4.74
CA ASP A 166 -15.20 10.98 4.67
C ASP A 166 -15.70 11.37 6.06
N LYS A 167 -16.08 10.39 6.91
CA LYS A 167 -16.49 10.67 8.30
C LYS A 167 -15.40 11.39 9.10
N ILE A 168 -14.15 10.96 8.97
CA ILE A 168 -13.02 11.58 9.68
C ILE A 168 -12.76 12.98 9.12
N ASN A 169 -12.77 13.15 7.79
CA ASN A 169 -12.58 14.44 7.15
C ASN A 169 -13.67 15.44 7.54
N ASP A 170 -14.93 15.03 7.51
CA ASP A 170 -16.07 15.86 7.92
C ASP A 170 -15.97 16.25 9.39
N TYR A 171 -15.58 15.32 10.26
CA TYR A 171 -15.33 15.61 11.67
C TYR A 171 -14.23 16.67 11.82
N VAL A 172 -13.05 16.45 11.23
CA VAL A 172 -11.92 17.39 11.28
C VAL A 172 -12.36 18.78 10.79
N LEU A 173 -13.00 18.86 9.63
CA LEU A 173 -13.47 20.12 9.06
C LEU A 173 -14.51 20.82 9.93
N SER A 174 -15.39 20.07 10.61
CA SER A 174 -16.38 20.64 11.54
C SER A 174 -15.76 21.27 12.78
N THR A 175 -14.57 20.82 13.18
CA THR A 175 -13.86 21.41 14.33
C THR A 175 -13.13 22.70 13.97
N LEU A 176 -12.71 22.89 12.72
CA LEU A 176 -11.90 24.02 12.32
C LEU A 176 -12.72 25.31 12.18
N PRO A 177 -12.18 26.47 12.58
CA PRO A 177 -12.88 27.74 12.42
C PRO A 177 -12.93 28.15 10.94
N GLY A 178 -14.12 28.46 10.45
CA GLY A 178 -14.33 28.96 9.09
C GLY A 178 -15.67 28.53 8.49
N ASN A 179 -16.04 29.15 7.37
CA ASN A 179 -17.23 28.74 6.63
C ASN A 179 -16.86 27.60 5.68
N ILE A 180 -17.63 26.51 5.71
CA ILE A 180 -17.49 25.41 4.76
C ILE A 180 -17.89 25.91 3.38
N ILE A 181 -16.95 25.91 2.43
CA ILE A 181 -17.24 26.17 1.01
C ILE A 181 -17.29 24.80 0.33
N LYS A 182 -18.50 24.26 0.13
CA LYS A 182 -18.67 23.07 -0.72
C LYS A 182 -18.48 23.49 -2.18
N LYS A 183 -17.49 22.89 -2.85
CA LYS A 183 -17.33 22.99 -4.31
C LYS A 183 -18.24 22.02 -5.02
#